data_AF-A0A1F4SQL8-F1
#
_entry.id   AF-A0A1F4SQL8-F1
#
_cell.length_a   1.000
_cell.length_b   1.000
_cell.length_c   1.000
_cell.angle_alpha   90.00
_cell.angle_beta   90.00
_cell.angle_gamma   90.00
#
_symmetry.space_group_name_H-M   'P 1'
#
loop_
_entity.id
_entity.type
_entity.pdbx_description
1 polymer ?
#
loop_
_entity_poly.entity_id
_entity_poly.type
_entity_poly.pdbx_seq_one_letter_code
_entity_poly.pdbx_strand_id
1 'polypeptide(L)'
;MKNILFETPRDRKGDFDPALVKKRQTDISSFDEKIIFMYAKGMTVRDIQGHRNEMYGVDISSTMVSTITDKVMSLVTEWQSSPLQALYPIVFFDCFICQGKTLY
;
A
#
# COMPACT_ATOMS: atom_id res chain seq x y z
N MET A 1 -3.54 3.57 -16.72
CA MET A 1 -4.55 4.39 -16.02
C MET A 1 -5.65 4.83 -16.98
N LYS A 2 -6.90 4.38 -16.76
CA LYS A 2 -8.04 4.86 -17.55
C LYS A 2 -8.43 6.25 -17.03
N ASN A 3 -8.13 7.30 -17.77
CA ASN A 3 -8.54 8.67 -17.41
C ASN A 3 -10.05 8.78 -17.52
N ILE A 4 -10.74 8.71 -16.39
CA ILE A 4 -12.18 8.98 -16.32
C ILE A 4 -12.34 10.49 -16.21
N LEU A 5 -12.80 11.11 -17.30
CA LEU A 5 -13.10 12.53 -17.34
C LEU A 5 -14.39 12.78 -16.56
N PHE A 6 -14.28 13.33 -15.35
CA PHE A 6 -15.42 13.80 -14.56
C PHE A 6 -15.52 15.32 -14.68
N GLU A 7 -16.63 15.82 -15.22
CA GLU A 7 -16.96 17.24 -15.12
C GLU A 7 -17.55 17.52 -13.74
N THR A 8 -16.73 18.07 -12.84
CA THR A 8 -17.22 18.53 -11.54
C THR A 8 -17.95 19.87 -11.73
N PRO A 9 -19.23 20.01 -11.32
CA PRO A 9 -19.92 21.28 -11.38
C PRO A 9 -19.16 22.31 -10.54
N ARG A 10 -18.80 23.45 -11.15
CA ARG A 10 -18.05 24.52 -10.48
C ARG A 10 -18.97 25.70 -10.21
N ASP A 11 -19.13 26.06 -8.94
CA ASP A 11 -19.82 27.29 -8.56
C ASP A 11 -19.01 28.54 -9.01
N ARG A 12 -19.70 29.63 -9.34
CA ARG A 12 -19.16 30.91 -9.81
C ARG A 12 -18.20 31.55 -8.81
N LYS A 13 -18.39 31.32 -7.50
CA LYS A 13 -17.48 31.77 -6.43
C LYS A 13 -16.39 30.76 -6.09
N GLY A 14 -16.44 29.55 -6.65
CA GLY A 14 -15.44 28.50 -6.43
C GLY A 14 -15.49 27.84 -5.05
N ASP A 15 -16.48 28.17 -4.22
CA ASP A 15 -16.57 27.79 -2.80
C ASP A 15 -17.14 26.38 -2.57
N PHE A 16 -17.66 25.75 -3.61
CA PHE A 16 -18.22 24.41 -3.52
C PHE A 16 -17.12 23.37 -3.23
N ASP A 17 -17.25 22.63 -2.13
CA ASP A 17 -16.40 21.50 -1.78
C ASP A 17 -17.16 20.16 -1.96
N PRO A 18 -16.81 19.35 -2.98
CA PRO A 18 -17.49 18.08 -3.23
C PRO A 18 -17.25 17.07 -2.10
N ALA A 19 -18.34 16.57 -1.50
CA ALA A 19 -18.29 15.66 -0.35
C ALA A 19 -17.82 14.23 -0.67
N LEU A 20 -18.08 13.73 -1.89
CA LEU A 20 -17.78 12.34 -2.28
C LEU A 20 -16.35 12.16 -2.82
N VAL A 21 -15.83 13.14 -3.57
CA VAL A 21 -14.47 13.14 -4.11
C VAL A 21 -13.93 14.55 -3.94
N LYS A 22 -12.94 14.72 -3.05
CA LYS A 22 -12.38 16.06 -2.78
C LYS A 22 -11.73 16.65 -4.04
N LYS A 23 -11.66 17.97 -4.12
CA LYS A 23 -10.94 18.65 -5.22
C LYS A 23 -9.51 18.09 -5.33
N ARG A 24 -9.14 17.63 -6.52
CA ARG A 24 -7.83 17.03 -6.86
C ARG A 24 -7.51 15.70 -6.15
N GLN A 25 -8.51 15.03 -5.59
CA GLN A 25 -8.31 13.69 -5.05
C GLN A 25 -8.26 12.68 -6.20
N THR A 26 -7.06 12.19 -6.52
CA THR A 26 -6.84 11.10 -7.49
C THR A 26 -6.77 9.73 -6.83
N ASP A 27 -6.63 9.70 -5.51
CA ASP A 27 -6.28 8.50 -4.76
C ASP A 27 -7.48 7.98 -3.95
N ILE A 28 -7.73 6.68 -4.10
CA ILE A 28 -8.78 5.94 -3.41
C ILE A 28 -8.09 5.18 -2.28
N SER A 29 -8.12 5.68 -1.03
CA SER A 29 -7.37 5.11 0.10
C SER A 29 -7.60 3.61 0.34
N SER A 30 -8.80 3.10 0.02
CA SER A 30 -9.14 1.65 0.07
C SER A 30 -8.23 0.77 -0.79
N PHE A 31 -7.53 1.34 -1.76
CA PHE A 31 -6.64 0.65 -2.68
C PHE A 31 -5.30 0.29 -2.06
N ASP A 32 -4.77 1.14 -1.18
CA ASP A 32 -3.47 0.95 -0.53
C ASP A 32 -3.55 -0.23 0.44
N GLU A 33 -4.64 -0.32 1.22
CA GLU A 33 -4.90 -1.43 2.15
C GLU A 33 -4.89 -2.80 1.46
N LYS A 34 -5.46 -2.87 0.25
CA LYS A 34 -5.46 -4.11 -0.54
C LYS A 34 -4.06 -4.48 -1.05
N ILE A 35 -3.22 -3.51 -1.39
CA ILE A 35 -1.81 -3.80 -1.77
C ILE A 35 -1.06 -4.38 -0.58
N ILE A 36 -1.25 -3.77 0.60
CA ILE A 36 -0.61 -4.21 1.84
C ILE A 36 -1.05 -5.65 2.17
N PHE A 37 -2.34 -5.96 2.03
CA PHE A 37 -2.86 -7.31 2.23
C PHE A 37 -2.24 -8.33 1.27
N MET A 38 -2.10 -7.99 -0.01
CA MET A 38 -1.47 -8.87 -1.00
C MET A 38 0.02 -9.09 -0.71
N TYR A 39 0.73 -8.04 -0.28
CA TYR A 39 2.12 -8.14 0.13
C TYR A 39 2.28 -9.01 1.38
N ALA A 40 1.42 -8.83 2.39
CA ALA A 40 1.40 -9.65 3.61
C ALA A 40 1.11 -11.13 3.33
N LYS A 41 0.38 -11.44 2.26
CA LYS A 41 0.14 -12.81 1.77
C LYS A 41 1.35 -13.44 1.09
N GLY A 42 2.47 -12.72 0.94
CA GLY A 42 3.68 -13.22 0.30
C GLY A 42 3.61 -13.23 -1.23
N MET A 43 2.67 -12.49 -1.83
CA MET A 43 2.62 -12.34 -3.28
C MET A 43 3.80 -11.49 -3.74
N THR A 44 4.49 -11.91 -4.80
CA THR A 44 5.59 -11.10 -5.33
C THR A 44 5.05 -9.82 -5.97
N VAL A 45 5.88 -8.79 -6.04
CA VAL A 45 5.52 -7.51 -6.68
C VAL A 45 5.00 -7.72 -8.11
N ARG A 46 5.53 -8.73 -8.82
CA ARG A 46 5.11 -9.10 -10.18
C ARG A 46 3.73 -9.76 -10.20
N ASP A 47 3.44 -10.63 -9.24
CA ASP A 47 2.13 -11.29 -9.13
C ASP A 47 1.03 -10.28 -8.77
N ILE A 48 1.35 -9.30 -7.91
CA ILE A 48 0.45 -8.19 -7.56
C ILE A 48 0.10 -7.37 -8.81
N GLN A 49 1.06 -7.11 -9.70
CA GLN A 49 0.82 -6.41 -10.97
C GLN A 49 -0.11 -7.19 -11.90
N GLY A 50 0.12 -8.50 -12.04
CA GLY A 50 -0.72 -9.37 -12.89
C GLY A 50 -2.17 -9.44 -12.39
N HIS A 51 -2.36 -9.71 -11.10
CA HIS A 51 -3.68 -9.79 -10.48
C HIS A 51 -4.45 -8.46 -10.53
N ARG A 52 -3.72 -7.33 -10.48
CA ARG A 52 -4.28 -5.97 -10.54
C ARG A 52 -4.82 -5.60 -11.92
N ASN A 53 -4.12 -5.96 -12.99
CA ASN A 53 -4.59 -5.70 -14.35
C ASN A 53 -5.87 -6.47 -14.66
N GLU A 54 -6.01 -7.68 -14.10
CA GLU A 54 -7.18 -8.53 -14.30
C GLU A 54 -8.41 -8.06 -13.50
N MET A 55 -8.25 -7.64 -12.24
CA MET A 55 -9.40 -7.23 -11.40
C MET A 55 -9.90 -5.80 -11.64
N TYR A 56 -9.00 -4.85 -11.98
CA TYR A 56 -9.36 -3.43 -11.98
C TYR A 56 -9.07 -2.70 -13.30
N GLY A 57 -8.35 -3.31 -14.25
CA GLY A 57 -8.02 -2.68 -15.54
C GLY A 57 -7.23 -1.36 -15.42
N VAL A 58 -6.59 -1.14 -14.26
CA VAL A 58 -5.78 0.03 -13.98
C VAL A 58 -4.31 -0.37 -14.04
N ASP A 59 -3.61 0.04 -15.09
CA ASP A 59 -2.14 -0.05 -15.12
C ASP A 59 -1.56 0.82 -14.00
N ILE A 60 -0.89 0.15 -13.05
CA ILE A 60 -0.19 0.76 -11.95
C ILE A 60 1.30 0.57 -12.18
N SER A 61 2.03 1.67 -12.25
CA SER A 61 3.48 1.63 -12.35
C SER A 61 4.10 0.93 -11.13
N SER A 62 5.16 0.15 -11.34
CA SER A 62 5.98 -0.43 -10.27
C SER A 62 6.43 0.60 -9.22
N THR A 63 6.65 1.84 -9.66
CA THR A 63 7.01 2.98 -8.80
C THR A 63 5.96 3.24 -7.72
N MET A 64 4.67 3.22 -8.07
CA MET A 64 3.58 3.44 -7.11
C MET A 64 3.51 2.32 -6.08
N VAL A 65 3.70 1.06 -6.50
CA VAL A 65 3.74 -0.08 -5.57
C VAL A 65 4.92 0.06 -4.62
N SER A 66 6.09 0.45 -5.12
CA SER A 66 7.28 0.73 -4.30
C SER A 66 7.00 1.81 -3.26
N THR A 67 6.43 2.96 -3.67
CA THR A 67 6.11 4.06 -2.75
C THR A 67 5.13 3.63 -1.66
N ILE A 68 4.16 2.76 -1.99
CA ILE A 68 3.21 2.23 -1.01
C ILE A 68 3.90 1.25 -0.06
N THR A 69 4.77 0.36 -0.56
CA THR A 69 5.56 -0.54 0.30
C THR A 69 6.53 0.22 1.21
N ASP A 70 7.12 1.33 0.74
CA ASP A 70 8.03 2.15 1.55
C ASP A 70 7.30 2.78 2.75
N LYS A 71 6.04 3.18 2.58
CA LYS A 71 5.19 3.63 3.71
C LYS A 71 4.96 2.53 4.75
N VAL A 72 4.83 1.27 4.31
CA VAL A 72 4.71 0.14 5.23
C VAL A 72 6.00 -0.07 6.01
N MET A 73 7.16 0.07 5.36
CA MET A 73 8.46 -0.07 6.03
C MET A 73 8.61 0.88 7.21
N SER A 74 8.12 2.12 7.12
CA SER A 74 8.12 3.04 8.27
C SER A 74 7.29 2.54 9.45
N LEU A 75 6.12 1.95 9.21
CA LEU A 75 5.28 1.37 10.27
C LEU A 75 5.94 0.14 10.91
N VAL A 76 6.66 -0.65 10.13
CA VAL A 76 7.41 -1.81 10.63
C VAL A 76 8.52 -1.36 11.57
N THR A 77 9.25 -0.30 11.23
CA THR A 77 10.31 0.26 12.10
C THR A 77 9.73 0.77 13.42
N GLU A 78 8.60 1.46 13.37
CA GLU A 78 7.91 1.91 14.59
C GLU A 78 7.49 0.72 15.45
N TRP A 79 6.89 -0.31 14.84
CA TRP A 79 6.49 -1.54 15.54
C TRP A 79 7.68 -2.25 16.20
N GLN A 80 8.82 -2.36 15.49
CA GLN A 80 10.06 -2.94 16.02
C GLN A 80 10.61 -2.19 17.24
N SER A 81 10.36 -0.89 17.34
CA SER A 81 10.80 -0.04 18.45
C SER A 81 9.85 -0.03 19.66
N SER A 82 8.76 -0.79 19.61
CA SER A 82 7.74 -0.79 20.66
C SER A 82 8.31 -1.30 22.00
N PRO A 83 8.01 -0.63 23.13
CA PRO A 83 8.55 -1.03 24.43
C PRO A 83 8.00 -2.40 24.86
N LEU A 84 8.92 -3.29 25.23
CA LEU A 84 8.62 -4.61 25.78
C LEU A 84 8.26 -4.51 27.27
N GLN A 85 7.46 -5.46 27.78
CA GLN A 85 7.16 -5.54 29.21
C GLN A 85 8.40 -5.96 30.02
N ALA A 86 8.46 -5.55 31.29
CA ALA A 86 9.62 -5.78 32.15
C ALA A 86 9.85 -7.27 32.51
N LEU A 87 8.84 -8.14 32.37
CA LEU A 87 8.92 -9.54 32.78
C LEU A 87 8.30 -10.47 31.73
N TYR A 88 9.13 -11.37 31.18
CA TYR A 88 8.71 -12.49 30.34
C TYR A 88 9.25 -13.79 30.94
N PRO A 89 8.44 -14.56 31.69
CA PRO A 89 8.90 -15.76 32.40
C PRO A 89 9.42 -16.87 31.47
N ILE A 90 8.92 -16.93 30.23
CA ILE A 90 9.33 -17.91 29.20
C ILE A 90 9.38 -17.16 27.86
N VAL A 91 10.46 -17.35 27.10
CA VAL A 91 10.66 -16.79 25.76
C VAL A 91 11.06 -17.92 24.82
N PHE A 92 10.42 -18.00 23.66
CA PHE A 92 10.77 -18.93 22.60
C PHE A 92 11.52 -18.17 21.50
N PHE A 93 12.62 -18.75 21.03
CA PHE A 93 13.33 -18.29 19.85
C PHE A 93 13.08 -19.27 18.73
N ASP A 94 12.69 -18.76 17.57
CA ASP A 94 12.54 -19.54 16.35
C ASP A 94 13.57 -19.10 15.31
N CYS A 95 14.01 -20.03 14.48
CA CYS A 95 14.95 -19.79 13.40
C CYS A 95 14.43 -20.45 12.12
N PHE A 96 14.31 -19.66 11.07
CA PHE A 96 14.00 -20.13 9.73
C PHE A 96 15.20 -19.90 8.81
N ILE A 97 15.51 -20.88 7.96
CA ILE A 97 16.58 -20.76 6.97
C ILE A 97 15.98 -20.23 5.67
N CYS A 98 16.34 -19.01 5.29
CA CYS A 98 16.02 -18.46 3.98
C CYS A 98 17.22 -18.56 3.04
N GLN A 99 17.03 -19.14 1.86
CA GLN A 99 18.03 -19.06 0.78
C GLN A 99 17.90 -17.70 0.09
N GLY A 100 18.86 -16.81 0.37
CA GLY A 100 19.03 -15.57 -0.40
C GLY A 100 19.69 -15.87 -1.74
N LYS A 101 19.12 -15.39 -2.84
CA LYS A 101 19.81 -15.38 -4.13
C LYS A 101 20.89 -14.30 -4.08
N THR A 102 22.13 -14.69 -3.80
CA THR A 102 23.31 -13.84 -4.00
C THR A 102 23.48 -13.64 -5.50
N LEU A 103 23.18 -12.43 -5.98
CA LEU A 103 23.54 -12.02 -7.33
C LEU A 103 25.04 -11.69 -7.32
N TYR A 104 25.84 -12.55 -7.95
CA TYR A 104 27.17 -12.21 -8.43
C TYR A 104 27.05 -11.63 -9.85
#